data_AF-I0RB71-F1
#
_entry.id   AF-I0RB71-F1
#
_cell.length_a   1.000
_cell.length_b   1.000
_cell.length_c   1.000
_cell.angle_alpha   90.00
_cell.angle_beta   90.00
_cell.angle_gamma   90.00
#
_symmetry.space_group_name_H-M   'P 1'
#
loop_
_entity.id
_entity.type
_entity.pdbx_description
1 polymer ?
#
loop_
_entity_poly.entity_id
_entity_poly.type
_entity_poly.pdbx_seq_one_letter_code
_entity_poly.pdbx_strand_id
1 'polypeptide(L)'
;MDDKVKEFWIKFCNENRLPKDIKYEVWSFGNTKEMADELAELVNCKIKTATTSAYELYEAGEHIPHVGEYNIILNGSGEPVYYSNKGGVYHAI
;
A
#
# COMPACT_ATOMS: atom_id res chain seq x y z
N MET A 1 -2.51 7.35 -15.01
CA MET A 1 -2.54 6.58 -13.75
C MET A 1 -1.52 7.12 -12.76
N ASP A 2 -0.30 7.38 -13.22
CA ASP A 2 0.80 7.94 -12.41
C ASP A 2 0.51 9.35 -11.82
N ASP A 3 -0.22 10.22 -12.54
CA ASP A 3 -0.49 11.58 -12.07
C ASP A 3 -1.41 11.65 -10.83
N LYS A 4 -2.50 10.86 -10.81
CA LYS A 4 -3.41 10.78 -9.65
C LYS A 4 -2.68 10.27 -8.41
N VAL A 5 -1.79 9.29 -8.58
CA VAL A 5 -0.98 8.73 -7.49
C VAL A 5 -0.01 9.77 -6.94
N LYS A 6 0.69 10.51 -7.83
CA LYS A 6 1.59 11.60 -7.43
C LYS A 6 0.86 12.71 -6.68
N GLU A 7 -0.29 13.15 -7.19
CA GLU A 7 -1.11 14.16 -6.52
C GLU A 7 -1.57 13.70 -5.14
N PHE A 8 -2.03 12.46 -5.02
CA PHE A 8 -2.43 11.85 -3.76
C PHE A 8 -1.26 11.79 -2.76
N TRP A 9 -0.08 11.36 -3.22
CA TRP A 9 1.14 11.31 -2.40
C TRP A 9 1.59 12.69 -1.93
N ILE A 10 1.63 13.67 -2.85
CA ILE A 10 2.03 15.05 -2.54
C ILE A 10 1.09 15.65 -1.49
N LYS A 11 -0.22 15.42 -1.63
CA LYS A 11 -1.22 15.87 -0.65
C LYS A 11 -0.94 15.26 0.73
N PHE A 12 -0.76 13.93 0.79
CA PHE A 12 -0.43 13.22 2.02
C PHE A 12 0.85 13.75 2.68
N CYS A 13 1.94 13.91 1.91
CA CYS A 13 3.20 14.46 2.40
C CYS A 13 3.04 15.88 2.95
N ASN A 14 2.28 16.74 2.27
CA ASN A 14 2.06 18.11 2.73
C ASN A 14 1.26 18.15 4.05
N GLU A 15 0.22 17.33 4.17
CA GLU A 15 -0.61 17.23 5.38
C GLU A 15 0.18 16.69 6.59
N ASN A 16 1.09 15.76 6.36
CA ASN A 16 1.88 15.09 7.40
C ASN A 16 3.28 15.69 7.58
N ARG A 17 3.61 16.75 6.84
CA ARG A 17 4.94 17.41 6.83
C ARG A 17 6.09 16.45 6.55
N LEU A 18 5.89 15.54 5.60
CA LEU A 18 6.87 14.55 5.18
C LEU A 18 7.63 15.01 3.91
N PRO A 19 8.91 14.62 3.76
CA PRO A 19 9.63 14.73 2.50
C PRO A 19 8.91 13.96 1.37
N LYS A 20 8.89 14.55 0.17
CA LYS A 20 8.17 13.99 -1.01
C LYS A 20 8.96 12.89 -1.71
N ASP A 21 10.26 12.82 -1.46
CA ASP A 21 11.22 11.86 -2.01
C ASP A 21 11.29 10.54 -1.23
N ILE A 22 10.52 10.41 -0.14
CA ILE A 22 10.30 9.12 0.53
C ILE A 22 9.77 8.11 -0.49
N LYS A 23 10.42 6.95 -0.55
CA LYS A 23 9.99 5.85 -1.40
C LYS A 23 8.67 5.27 -0.90
N TYR A 24 7.79 4.96 -1.85
CA TYR A 24 6.53 4.27 -1.60
C TYR A 24 6.25 3.27 -2.72
N GLU A 25 5.47 2.25 -2.39
CA GLU A 25 4.96 1.29 -3.38
C GLU A 25 3.49 1.56 -3.68
N VAL A 26 3.04 1.16 -4.87
CA VAL A 26 1.66 1.36 -5.32
C VAL A 26 1.11 0.03 -5.78
N TRP A 27 0.03 -0.43 -5.16
CA TRP A 27 -0.56 -1.73 -5.48
C TRP A 27 -2.03 -1.81 -5.07
N SER A 28 -2.75 -2.81 -5.60
CA SER A 28 -4.15 -3.12 -5.28
C SER A 28 -4.25 -4.50 -4.62
N PHE A 29 -5.26 -4.69 -3.79
CA PHE A 29 -5.53 -6.01 -3.21
C PHE A 29 -6.25 -6.95 -4.18
N GLY A 30 -6.00 -8.25 -4.03
CA GLY A 30 -6.74 -9.30 -4.72
C GLY A 30 -6.49 -9.32 -6.23
N ASN A 31 -7.21 -10.22 -6.90
CA ASN A 31 -7.01 -10.52 -8.32
C ASN A 31 -8.19 -10.09 -9.21
N THR A 32 -9.20 -9.43 -8.65
CA THR A 32 -10.37 -8.91 -9.37
C THR A 32 -10.67 -7.48 -8.93
N LYS A 33 -11.41 -6.74 -9.76
CA LYS A 33 -11.83 -5.38 -9.48
C LYS A 33 -12.65 -5.30 -8.19
N GLU A 34 -13.60 -6.20 -8.02
CA GLU A 34 -14.51 -6.24 -6.87
C GLU A 34 -13.74 -6.51 -5.58
N MET A 35 -12.78 -7.45 -5.61
CA MET A 35 -11.91 -7.72 -4.46
C MET A 35 -11.05 -6.50 -4.10
N ALA A 36 -10.50 -5.81 -5.11
CA ALA A 36 -9.71 -4.61 -4.86
C ALA A 36 -10.56 -3.50 -4.22
N ASP A 37 -11.79 -3.31 -4.68
CA ASP A 37 -12.73 -2.33 -4.12
C ASP A 37 -13.09 -2.69 -2.66
N GLU A 38 -13.53 -3.93 -2.40
CA GLU A 38 -13.92 -4.40 -1.06
C GLU A 38 -12.77 -4.34 -0.06
N LEU A 39 -11.60 -4.84 -0.43
CA LEU A 39 -10.44 -4.92 0.47
C LEU A 39 -9.85 -3.53 0.74
N ALA A 40 -9.84 -2.64 -0.24
CA ALA A 40 -9.39 -1.27 -0.04
C ALA A 40 -10.34 -0.51 0.91
N GLU A 41 -11.65 -0.75 0.82
CA GLU A 41 -12.63 -0.18 1.75
C GLU A 41 -12.39 -0.66 3.19
N LEU A 42 -12.11 -1.96 3.40
CA LEU A 42 -11.79 -2.49 4.73
C LEU A 42 -10.54 -1.85 5.35
N VAL A 43 -9.52 -1.53 4.53
CA VAL A 43 -8.32 -0.83 4.99
C VAL A 43 -8.66 0.62 5.33
N ASN A 44 -9.41 1.32 4.48
CA ASN A 44 -9.82 2.71 4.71
C ASN A 44 -10.68 2.85 5.98
N CYS A 45 -11.54 1.87 6.25
CA CYS A 45 -12.33 1.77 7.48
C CYS A 45 -11.51 1.32 8.71
N LYS A 46 -10.20 1.08 8.56
CA LYS A 46 -9.29 0.59 9.61
C LYS A 46 -9.68 -0.77 10.21
N ILE A 47 -10.50 -1.54 9.51
CA ILE A 47 -10.91 -2.90 9.91
C ILE A 47 -9.79 -3.89 9.55
N LYS A 48 -9.19 -3.72 8.37
CA LYS A 48 -8.03 -4.50 7.94
C LYS A 48 -6.73 -3.76 8.27
N THR A 49 -6.00 -4.25 9.27
CA THR A 49 -4.73 -3.65 9.74
C THR A 49 -3.48 -4.47 9.41
N ALA A 50 -3.65 -5.67 8.86
CA ALA A 50 -2.55 -6.56 8.49
C ALA A 50 -2.75 -7.15 7.09
N THR A 51 -1.62 -7.38 6.40
CA THR A 51 -1.56 -8.07 5.10
C THR A 51 -0.48 -9.15 5.20
N THR A 52 -0.76 -10.31 4.61
CA THR A 52 0.17 -11.45 4.54
C THR A 52 0.43 -11.74 3.07
N SER A 53 1.70 -11.94 2.74
CA SER A 53 2.17 -12.49 1.46
C SER A 53 2.92 -13.79 1.73
N ALA A 54 2.90 -14.73 0.80
CA ALA A 54 3.69 -15.95 0.92
C ALA A 54 5.17 -15.62 0.73
N TYR A 55 5.97 -15.86 1.77
CA TYR A 55 7.40 -15.52 1.76
C TYR A 55 8.19 -16.28 0.68
N GLU A 56 7.80 -17.52 0.40
CA GLU A 56 8.44 -18.36 -0.64
C GLU A 56 8.27 -17.83 -2.06
N LEU A 57 7.35 -16.88 -2.28
CA LEU A 57 7.16 -16.26 -3.59
C LEU A 57 8.14 -15.11 -3.86
N TYR A 58 8.90 -14.66 -2.86
CA TYR A 58 9.91 -13.63 -3.07
C TYR A 58 11.17 -14.25 -3.68
N GLU A 59 11.59 -13.74 -4.83
CA GLU A 59 12.84 -14.17 -5.47
C GLU A 59 14.07 -13.61 -4.75
N ALA A 60 15.23 -14.24 -4.98
CA ALA A 60 16.49 -13.78 -4.42
C ALA A 60 16.84 -12.38 -4.94
N GLY A 61 16.73 -11.37 -4.06
CA GLY A 61 16.99 -9.97 -4.40
C GLY A 61 15.73 -9.14 -4.65
N GLU A 62 14.53 -9.74 -4.59
CA GLU A 62 13.29 -8.97 -4.55
C GLU A 62 13.17 -8.19 -3.24
N HIS A 63 12.51 -7.03 -3.34
CA HIS A 63 12.30 -6.15 -2.21
C HIS A 63 11.33 -6.81 -1.22
N ILE A 64 11.83 -7.08 -0.01
CA ILE A 64 10.99 -7.58 1.08
C ILE A 64 10.47 -6.36 1.85
N PRO A 65 9.16 -6.32 2.15
CA PRO A 65 8.57 -5.29 3.01
C PRO A 65 9.37 -5.02 4.29
N HIS A 66 9.68 -3.76 4.55
CA HIS A 66 10.31 -3.31 5.81
C HIS A 66 9.38 -2.40 6.62
N VAL A 67 9.63 -2.35 7.93
CA VAL A 67 8.93 -1.44 8.85
C VAL A 67 9.24 0.01 8.48
N GLY A 68 8.22 0.86 8.51
CA GLY A 68 8.32 2.28 8.17
C GLY A 68 8.16 2.60 6.69
N GLU A 69 8.00 1.59 5.83
CA GLU A 69 7.72 1.81 4.41
C GLU A 69 6.28 2.25 4.17
N TYR A 70 6.12 3.09 3.15
CA TYR A 70 4.81 3.60 2.74
C TYR A 70 4.27 2.85 1.53
N ASN A 71 2.95 2.66 1.53
CA ASN A 71 2.24 2.06 0.42
C ASN A 71 1.03 2.93 0.07
N ILE A 72 0.72 3.04 -1.20
CA ILE A 72 -0.53 3.61 -1.71
C ILE A 72 -1.38 2.46 -2.22
N ILE A 73 -2.57 2.32 -1.64
CA ILE A 73 -3.53 1.29 -2.01
C ILE A 73 -4.47 1.84 -3.06
N LEU A 74 -4.61 1.09 -4.15
CA LEU A 74 -5.55 1.37 -5.23
C LEU A 74 -6.84 0.57 -5.06
N ASN A 75 -7.96 1.17 -5.46
CA ASN A 75 -9.22 0.46 -5.66
C ASN A 75 -9.19 -0.31 -6.99
N GLY A 76 -10.26 -1.05 -7.29
CA GLY A 76 -10.37 -1.83 -8.51
C GLY A 76 -10.56 -0.99 -9.78
N SER A 77 -10.74 0.32 -9.66
CA SER A 77 -10.66 1.27 -10.80
C SER A 77 -9.23 1.81 -11.00
N GLY A 78 -8.27 1.38 -10.19
CA GLY A 78 -6.88 1.86 -10.24
C GLY A 78 -6.69 3.25 -9.65
N GLU A 79 -7.62 3.72 -8.82
CA GLU A 79 -7.55 5.03 -8.17
C GLU A 79 -7.00 4.91 -6.74
N PRO A 80 -6.11 5.82 -6.32
CA PRO A 80 -5.56 5.80 -4.96
C PRO A 80 -6.64 6.19 -3.95
N VAL A 81 -6.83 5.32 -2.95
CA VAL A 81 -7.87 5.51 -1.93
C VAL A 81 -7.33 5.56 -0.51
N TYR A 82 -6.13 5.01 -0.28
CA TYR A 82 -5.55 4.96 1.06
C TYR A 82 -4.02 4.94 1.01
N TYR A 83 -3.38 5.45 2.07
CA TYR A 83 -1.95 5.31 2.32
C TYR A 83 -1.74 4.51 3.60
N SER A 84 -0.79 3.57 3.63
CA SER A 84 -0.41 2.85 4.84
C SER A 84 1.06 3.07 5.16
N ASN A 85 1.38 3.20 6.45
CA ASN A 85 2.74 3.05 6.96
C ASN A 85 2.83 1.66 7.61
N LYS A 86 3.82 0.85 7.21
CA LYS A 86 4.02 -0.49 7.76
C LYS A 86 4.51 -0.38 9.21
N GLY A 87 3.61 -0.58 10.18
CA GLY A 87 3.92 -0.56 11.61
C GLY A 87 4.58 -1.82 12.17
N GLY A 88 4.68 -2.90 11.38
CA GLY A 88 5.32 -4.17 11.76
C GLY A 88 5.39 -5.12 10.57
N VAL A 89 6.44 -5.93 10.49
CA VAL A 89 6.61 -7.00 9.51
C VAL A 89 6.97 -8.27 10.26
N TYR A 90 6.18 -9.32 10.07
CA TYR A 90 6.35 -10.61 10.73
C TYR A 90 6.48 -11.70 9.68
N HIS A 91 7.48 -12.55 9.84
CA HIS A 91 7.67 -13.73 8.99
C HIS A 91 7.11 -14.94 9.73
N ALA A 92 6.06 -15.55 9.17
CA ALA A 92 5.57 -16.83 9.68
C ALA A 92 6.53 -17.94 9.20
N ILE A 93 6.92 -18.80 10.14
CA ILE A 93 7.72 -20.02 9.92
C ILE A 93 6.84 -21.21 9.56
#